data_AF-A0A5E4K8X3-F1
#
_entry.id   AF-A0A5E4K8X3-F1
#
_cell.length_a   1.000
_cell.length_b   1.000
_cell.length_c   1.000
_cell.angle_alpha   90.00
_cell.angle_beta   90.00
_cell.angle_gamma   90.00
#
_symmetry.space_group_name_H-M   'P 1'
#
loop_
_entity.id
_entity.type
_entity.pdbx_description
1 polymer ?
#
loop_
_entity_poly.entity_id
_entity_poly.type
_entity_poly.pdbx_seq_one_letter_code
_entity_poly.pdbx_strand_id
1 'polypeptide(L)'
;MGKTLSQEEQRQMLEKLESTLVATRFMTLKYLNYTILQDKVDYAKMDVETPEFTKGLARVVEHISKNDAVEMVKREAVLGLENLKKKINPVALAEAPACTSCGERLIVSYKFCTKCGAGLKGQKWLAAFKTCEKCQSPVDQAWFNCATCGNVLIKKVEVAKTCPMCKKNIDPNWVMCPFCGSKLKLV
;
A
#
# COMPACT_ATOMS: atom_id res chain seq x y z
N MET A 1 -19.78 -14.76 9.45
CA MET A 1 -19.35 -13.36 9.60
C MET A 1 -18.23 -13.35 10.63
N GLY A 2 -17.04 -12.87 10.29
CA GLY A 2 -15.90 -12.83 11.22
C GLY A 2 -16.17 -11.87 12.38
N LYS A 3 -15.48 -12.07 13.52
CA LYS A 3 -15.55 -11.13 14.64
C LYS A 3 -14.67 -9.90 14.37
N THR A 4 -14.99 -8.76 14.96
CA THR A 4 -14.01 -7.67 15.11
C THR A 4 -13.15 -7.94 16.35
N LEU A 5 -11.92 -7.42 16.35
CA LEU A 5 -11.05 -7.49 17.52
C LEU A 5 -11.42 -6.38 18.50
N SER A 6 -11.45 -6.71 19.79
CA SER A 6 -11.54 -5.72 20.87
C SER A 6 -10.31 -4.81 20.89
N GLN A 7 -10.42 -3.63 21.50
CA GLN A 7 -9.30 -2.68 21.63
C GLN A 7 -8.07 -3.29 22.29
N GLU A 8 -8.27 -4.17 23.28
CA GLU A 8 -7.17 -4.88 23.94
C GLU A 8 -6.53 -5.93 23.02
N GLU A 9 -7.31 -6.69 22.26
CA GLU A 9 -6.78 -7.62 21.25
C GLU A 9 -6.00 -6.89 20.15
N GLN A 10 -6.49 -5.71 19.73
CA GLN A 10 -5.82 -4.85 18.76
C GLN A 10 -4.44 -4.39 19.27
N ARG A 11 -4.39 -3.86 20.51
CA ARG A 11 -3.13 -3.43 21.16
C ARG A 11 -2.14 -4.59 21.29
N GLN A 12 -2.59 -5.71 21.84
CA GLN A 12 -1.74 -6.89 22.03
C GLN A 12 -1.19 -7.45 20.71
N MET A 13 -1.96 -7.39 19.62
CA MET A 13 -1.48 -7.82 18.31
C MET A 13 -0.31 -6.97 17.83
N LEU A 14 -0.40 -5.63 17.96
CA LEU A 14 0.68 -4.72 17.57
C LEU A 14 1.93 -4.93 18.43
N GLU A 15 1.78 -5.00 19.76
CA GLU A 15 2.90 -5.23 20.68
C GLU A 15 3.63 -6.55 20.40
N LYS A 16 2.89 -7.61 20.08
CA LYS A 16 3.49 -8.91 19.74
C LYS A 16 4.22 -8.88 18.40
N LEU A 17 3.77 -8.09 17.43
CA LEU A 17 4.46 -7.90 16.15
C LEU A 17 5.75 -7.09 16.31
N GLU A 18 5.83 -6.19 17.30
CA GLU A 18 7.03 -5.40 17.59
C GLU A 18 7.97 -6.06 18.62
N SER A 19 7.59 -7.24 19.14
CA SER A 19 8.37 -7.98 20.14
C SER A 19 9.79 -8.25 19.65
N THR A 20 10.79 -8.14 20.54
CA THR A 20 12.18 -8.53 20.23
C THR A 20 12.32 -10.04 19.97
N LEU A 21 11.39 -10.85 20.47
CA LEU A 21 11.39 -12.30 20.32
C LEU A 21 10.91 -12.71 18.91
N VAL A 22 11.78 -13.37 18.16
CA VAL A 22 11.53 -13.84 16.78
C VAL A 22 10.27 -14.73 16.72
N ALA A 23 10.14 -15.67 17.65
CA ALA A 23 9.00 -16.59 17.70
C ALA A 23 7.67 -15.87 17.90
N THR A 24 7.64 -14.84 18.76
CA THR A 24 6.43 -14.05 19.03
C THR A 24 5.97 -13.31 17.77
N ARG A 25 6.88 -12.63 17.07
CA ARG A 25 6.54 -11.95 15.81
C ARG A 25 6.04 -12.93 14.76
N PHE A 26 6.78 -14.02 14.57
CA PHE A 26 6.45 -15.05 13.58
C PHE A 26 5.08 -15.68 13.83
N MET A 27 4.79 -16.10 15.06
CA MET A 27 3.50 -16.70 15.42
C MET A 27 2.36 -15.69 15.31
N THR A 28 2.60 -14.41 15.58
CA THR A 28 1.59 -13.36 15.41
C THR A 28 1.28 -13.11 13.94
N LEU A 29 2.29 -13.12 13.06
CA LEU A 29 2.08 -13.05 11.61
C LEU A 29 1.34 -14.28 11.07
N LYS A 30 1.67 -15.48 11.55
CA LYS A 30 0.94 -16.72 11.22
C LYS A 30 -0.52 -16.63 11.65
N TYR A 31 -0.78 -16.13 12.85
CA TYR A 31 -2.12 -15.92 13.35
C TYR A 31 -2.89 -14.92 12.48
N LEU A 32 -2.28 -13.77 12.13
CA LEU A 32 -2.85 -12.77 11.22
C LEU A 32 -3.22 -13.39 9.87
N ASN A 33 -2.30 -14.12 9.24
CA ASN A 33 -2.57 -14.80 7.97
C ASN A 33 -3.72 -15.80 8.10
N TYR A 34 -3.71 -16.61 9.15
CA TYR A 34 -4.75 -17.58 9.41
C TYR A 34 -6.12 -16.92 9.60
N THR A 35 -6.23 -15.84 10.38
CA THR A 35 -7.50 -15.16 10.62
C THR A 35 -8.05 -14.47 9.38
N ILE A 36 -7.17 -13.93 8.52
CA ILE A 36 -7.56 -13.34 7.24
C ILE A 36 -8.07 -14.43 6.28
N LEU A 37 -7.32 -15.52 6.10
CA LEU A 37 -7.65 -16.57 5.13
C LEU A 37 -8.88 -17.38 5.52
N GLN A 38 -9.16 -17.51 6.81
CA GLN A 38 -10.32 -18.23 7.34
C GLN A 38 -11.51 -17.30 7.64
N ASP A 39 -11.42 -16.02 7.27
CA ASP A 39 -12.44 -14.99 7.55
C ASP A 39 -12.93 -14.98 9.02
N LYS A 40 -12.01 -15.33 9.96
CA LYS A 40 -12.31 -15.34 11.39
C LYS A 40 -12.37 -13.94 11.98
N VAL A 41 -11.59 -13.03 11.41
CA VAL A 41 -11.56 -11.63 11.80
C VAL A 41 -11.97 -10.76 10.62
N ASP A 42 -12.92 -9.86 10.84
CA ASP A 42 -13.45 -8.98 9.80
C ASP A 42 -12.62 -7.68 9.70
N TYR A 43 -11.47 -7.77 9.02
CA TYR A 43 -10.58 -6.64 8.80
C TYR A 43 -11.19 -5.55 7.93
N ALA A 44 -12.12 -5.88 7.04
CA ALA A 44 -12.80 -4.90 6.21
C ALA A 44 -13.72 -4.02 7.06
N LYS A 45 -14.50 -4.63 7.95
CA LYS A 45 -15.32 -3.91 8.93
C LYS A 45 -14.46 -3.08 9.88
N MET A 46 -13.36 -3.63 10.40
CA MET A 46 -12.44 -2.87 11.27
C MET A 46 -11.75 -1.70 10.54
N ASP A 47 -11.52 -1.79 9.24
CA ASP A 47 -10.96 -0.68 8.46
C ASP A 47 -11.93 0.50 8.36
N VAL A 48 -13.24 0.23 8.44
CA VAL A 48 -14.27 1.27 8.48
C VAL A 48 -14.45 1.82 9.90
N GLU A 49 -14.50 0.95 10.91
CA GLU A 49 -14.81 1.34 12.30
C GLU A 49 -13.59 1.88 13.06
N THR A 50 -12.41 1.32 12.82
CA THR A 50 -11.15 1.62 13.52
C THR A 50 -9.99 1.71 12.52
N PRO A 51 -10.01 2.66 11.56
CA PRO A 51 -9.01 2.77 10.50
C PRO A 51 -7.59 3.03 11.02
N GLU A 52 -7.42 3.57 12.23
CA GLU A 52 -6.12 3.79 12.86
C GLU A 52 -5.41 2.47 13.14
N PHE A 53 -6.15 1.46 13.62
CA PHE A 53 -5.61 0.14 13.92
C PHE A 53 -5.19 -0.60 12.65
N THR A 54 -6.07 -0.68 11.64
CA THR A 54 -5.76 -1.41 10.40
C THR A 54 -4.57 -0.82 9.65
N LYS A 55 -4.42 0.51 9.68
CA LYS A 55 -3.23 1.22 9.16
C LYS A 55 -1.99 0.94 9.99
N GLY A 56 -2.08 1.03 11.32
CA GLY A 56 -0.98 0.73 12.23
C GLY A 56 -0.47 -0.70 12.00
N LEU A 57 -1.40 -1.66 11.93
CA LEU A 57 -1.13 -3.05 11.63
C LEU A 57 -0.42 -3.19 10.28
N ALA A 58 -0.93 -2.60 9.21
CA ALA A 58 -0.30 -2.69 7.90
C ALA A 58 1.10 -2.07 7.86
N ARG A 59 1.33 -0.94 8.54
CA ARG A 59 2.65 -0.29 8.65
C ARG A 59 3.64 -1.16 9.40
N VAL A 60 3.24 -1.73 10.53
CA VAL A 60 4.10 -2.62 11.33
C VAL A 60 4.48 -3.86 10.51
N VAL A 61 3.51 -4.50 9.86
CA VAL A 61 3.75 -5.67 9.00
C VAL A 61 4.65 -5.32 7.80
N GLU A 62 4.46 -4.16 7.17
CA GLU A 62 5.34 -3.67 6.10
C GLU A 62 6.76 -3.34 6.59
N HIS A 63 6.90 -2.80 7.80
CA HIS A 63 8.21 -2.56 8.38
C HIS A 63 8.95 -3.89 8.62
N ILE A 64 8.26 -4.89 9.18
CA ILE A 64 8.83 -6.23 9.41
C ILE A 64 9.24 -6.87 8.09
N SER A 65 8.41 -6.78 7.03
CA SER A 65 8.72 -7.38 5.74
C SER A 65 9.99 -6.82 5.09
N LYS A 66 10.30 -5.54 5.32
CA LYS A 66 11.51 -4.88 4.80
C LYS A 66 12.72 -5.05 5.72
N ASN A 67 12.53 -4.94 7.03
CA ASN A 67 13.63 -4.66 7.97
C ASN A 67 13.94 -5.78 8.97
N ASP A 68 13.13 -6.83 9.11
CA ASP A 68 13.40 -7.88 10.10
C ASP A 68 14.72 -8.61 9.83
N ALA A 69 15.47 -8.95 10.88
CA ALA A 69 16.74 -9.65 10.76
C ALA A 69 16.58 -11.10 10.25
N VAL A 70 15.40 -11.70 10.44
CA VAL A 70 15.15 -13.11 10.15
C VAL A 70 14.31 -13.28 8.89
N GLU A 71 14.88 -13.96 7.89
CA GLU A 71 14.30 -14.11 6.56
C GLU A 71 12.93 -14.81 6.56
N MET A 72 12.73 -15.84 7.40
CA MET A 72 11.41 -16.49 7.49
C MET A 72 10.32 -15.56 8.02
N VAL A 73 10.66 -14.60 8.89
CA VAL A 73 9.73 -13.61 9.42
C VAL A 73 9.36 -12.60 8.33
N LYS A 74 10.36 -12.14 7.56
CA LYS A 74 10.12 -11.27 6.39
C LYS A 74 9.13 -11.90 5.41
N ARG A 75 9.36 -13.17 5.03
CA ARG A 75 8.48 -13.90 4.11
C ARG A 75 7.05 -14.01 4.63
N GLU A 76 6.88 -14.34 5.91
CA GLU A 76 5.56 -14.41 6.50
C GLU A 76 4.87 -13.04 6.54
N ALA A 77 5.63 -11.97 6.81
CA ALA A 77 5.13 -10.60 6.80
C ALA A 77 4.71 -10.14 5.39
N VAL A 78 5.43 -10.53 4.34
CA VAL A 78 5.02 -10.26 2.95
C VAL A 78 3.66 -10.89 2.67
N LEU A 79 3.48 -12.18 2.99
CA LEU A 79 2.20 -12.88 2.80
C LEU A 79 1.08 -12.22 3.63
N GLY A 80 1.36 -11.89 4.89
CA GLY A 80 0.46 -11.17 5.79
C GLY A 80 -0.01 -9.84 5.21
N LEU A 81 0.94 -9.06 4.69
CA LEU A 81 0.66 -7.75 4.12
C LEU A 81 -0.17 -7.85 2.84
N GLU A 82 0.14 -8.78 1.95
CA GLU A 82 -0.62 -9.00 0.72
C GLU A 82 -2.07 -9.42 1.02
N ASN A 83 -2.26 -10.32 1.98
CA ASN A 83 -3.59 -10.78 2.39
C ASN A 83 -4.38 -9.68 3.09
N LEU A 84 -3.73 -8.90 3.96
CA LEU A 84 -4.36 -7.78 4.66
C LEU A 84 -4.79 -6.70 3.68
N LYS A 85 -3.92 -6.31 2.72
CA LYS A 85 -4.22 -5.30 1.68
C LYS A 85 -5.42 -5.64 0.81
N LYS A 86 -5.76 -6.93 0.66
CA LYS A 86 -6.97 -7.37 -0.06
C LYS A 86 -8.26 -7.14 0.74
N LYS A 87 -8.16 -7.01 2.07
CA LYS A 87 -9.31 -6.82 2.97
C LYS A 87 -9.53 -5.34 3.35
N ILE A 88 -8.48 -4.54 3.38
CA ILE A 88 -8.54 -3.12 3.79
C ILE A 88 -8.53 -2.19 2.58
N ASN A 89 -9.09 -0.99 2.73
CA ASN A 89 -9.21 -0.04 1.62
C ASN A 89 -7.82 0.48 1.20
N PRO A 90 -7.40 0.32 -0.07
CA PRO A 90 -6.09 0.78 -0.54
C PRO A 90 -5.91 2.30 -0.44
N VAL A 91 -6.99 3.09 -0.48
CA VAL A 91 -6.95 4.54 -0.24
C VAL A 91 -6.57 4.84 1.21
N ALA A 92 -6.93 3.94 2.14
CA ALA A 92 -6.64 4.11 3.55
C ALA A 92 -5.15 3.90 3.90
N LEU A 93 -4.40 3.18 3.06
CA LEU A 93 -2.97 2.85 3.23
C LEU A 93 -1.98 3.90 2.70
N ALA A 94 -2.40 4.74 1.76
CA ALA A 94 -1.53 5.79 1.22
C ALA A 94 -1.06 6.75 2.32
N GLU A 95 0.20 7.20 2.27
CA GLU A 95 0.69 8.28 3.12
C GLU A 95 -0.08 9.57 2.81
N ALA A 96 -1.22 9.71 3.46
CA ALA A 96 -2.05 10.89 3.34
C ALA A 96 -1.61 11.90 4.40
N PRO A 97 -1.30 13.14 4.02
CA PRO A 97 -1.02 14.17 5.00
C PRO A 97 -2.25 14.46 5.85
N ALA A 98 -2.02 15.00 7.04
CA ALA A 98 -3.06 15.50 7.92
C ALA A 98 -3.11 17.03 7.89
N CYS A 99 -4.30 17.60 8.04
CA CYS A 99 -4.49 19.03 8.18
C CYS A 99 -3.85 19.51 9.49
N THR A 100 -2.91 20.45 9.43
CA THR A 100 -2.27 21.00 10.64
C THR A 100 -3.24 21.76 11.55
N SER A 101 -4.42 22.14 11.05
CA SER A 101 -5.42 22.89 11.83
C SER A 101 -6.39 22.00 12.60
N CYS A 102 -6.77 20.83 12.07
CA CYS A 102 -7.79 19.97 12.70
C CYS A 102 -7.49 18.47 12.71
N GLY A 103 -6.33 18.07 12.16
CA GLY A 103 -5.91 16.67 12.08
C GLY A 103 -6.63 15.84 11.02
N GLU A 104 -7.55 16.42 10.24
CA GLU A 104 -8.27 15.68 9.20
C GLU A 104 -7.33 15.12 8.15
N ARG A 105 -7.62 13.92 7.65
CA ARG A 105 -6.85 13.30 6.58
C ARG A 105 -7.11 14.00 5.26
N LEU A 106 -6.05 14.29 4.52
CA LEU A 106 -6.12 15.04 3.28
C LEU A 106 -5.68 14.22 2.08
N ILE A 107 -6.31 14.50 0.94
CA ILE A 107 -5.75 14.17 -0.36
C ILE A 107 -4.92 15.38 -0.81
N VAL A 108 -3.69 15.15 -1.28
CA VAL A 108 -2.74 16.22 -1.60
C VAL A 108 -3.25 17.23 -2.64
N SER A 109 -4.19 16.83 -3.50
CA SER A 109 -4.79 17.71 -4.51
C SER A 109 -5.82 18.69 -3.96
N TYR A 110 -6.21 18.61 -2.69
CA TYR A 110 -7.21 19.49 -2.10
C TYR A 110 -6.65 20.90 -1.88
N LYS A 111 -7.48 21.91 -2.15
CA LYS A 111 -7.16 23.31 -1.89
C LYS A 111 -7.48 23.73 -0.46
N PHE A 112 -8.52 23.12 0.13
CA PHE A 112 -9.04 23.40 1.46
C PHE A 112 -9.31 22.09 2.20
N CYS A 113 -9.18 22.10 3.53
CA CYS A 113 -9.58 21.00 4.38
C CYS A 113 -11.10 20.82 4.32
N THR A 114 -11.57 19.61 4.02
CA THR A 114 -13.00 19.30 3.92
C THR A 114 -13.72 19.33 5.26
N LYS A 115 -12.99 19.19 6.38
CA LYS A 115 -13.56 19.23 7.73
C LYS A 115 -13.61 20.63 8.35
N CYS A 116 -12.53 21.42 8.22
CA CYS A 116 -12.42 22.72 8.89
C CYS A 116 -12.28 23.93 7.96
N GLY A 117 -12.22 23.74 6.64
CA GLY A 117 -12.09 24.82 5.66
C GLY A 117 -10.71 25.48 5.59
N ALA A 118 -9.74 25.06 6.42
CA ALA A 118 -8.39 25.62 6.39
C ALA A 118 -7.75 25.50 5.01
N GLY A 119 -7.14 26.59 4.53
CA GLY A 119 -6.38 26.61 3.29
C GLY A 119 -5.17 25.69 3.39
N LEU A 120 -4.96 24.85 2.37
CA LEU A 120 -3.89 23.84 2.39
C LEU A 120 -2.63 24.29 1.64
N LYS A 121 -2.69 25.43 0.93
CA LYS A 121 -1.52 26.02 0.29
C LYS A 121 -0.47 26.39 1.35
N GLY A 122 0.78 25.98 1.14
CA GLY A 122 1.91 26.35 2.01
C GLY A 122 2.09 25.46 3.26
N GLN A 123 1.29 24.41 3.41
CA GLN A 123 1.50 23.42 4.46
C GLN A 123 2.86 22.72 4.31
N LYS A 124 3.57 22.49 5.42
CA LYS A 124 4.94 21.92 5.41
C LYS A 124 5.02 20.56 4.72
N TRP A 125 3.99 19.72 4.86
CA TRP A 125 3.94 18.38 4.25
C TRP A 125 3.87 18.42 2.72
N LEU A 126 3.50 19.54 2.09
CA LEU A 126 3.49 19.65 0.63
C LEU A 126 4.88 19.46 0.02
N ALA A 127 5.94 19.79 0.75
CA ALA A 127 7.32 19.65 0.27
C ALA A 127 7.74 18.20 0.01
N ALA A 128 7.03 17.22 0.57
CA ALA A 128 7.30 15.80 0.36
C ALA A 128 6.72 15.25 -0.95
N PHE A 129 5.84 15.99 -1.63
CA PHE A 129 5.13 15.54 -2.82
C PHE A 129 5.71 16.15 -4.09
N LYS A 130 5.72 15.36 -5.17
CA LYS A 130 6.05 15.86 -6.50
C LYS A 130 4.93 16.76 -7.01
N THR A 131 5.25 17.67 -7.93
CA THR A 131 4.25 18.48 -8.62
C THR A 131 4.00 17.95 -10.03
N CYS A 132 2.77 18.14 -10.50
CA CYS A 132 2.43 17.88 -11.89
C CYS A 132 3.16 18.87 -12.80
N GLU A 133 3.90 18.37 -13.78
CA GLU A 133 4.67 19.22 -14.72
C GLU A 133 3.78 20.21 -15.50
N LYS A 134 2.51 19.84 -15.76
CA LYS A 134 1.57 20.67 -16.54
C LYS A 134 0.89 21.77 -15.72
N CYS A 135 0.49 21.51 -14.48
CA CYS A 135 -0.33 22.44 -13.69
C CYS A 135 0.26 22.80 -12.32
N GLN A 136 1.45 22.30 -12.00
CA GLN A 136 2.20 22.52 -10.76
C GLN A 136 1.45 22.15 -9.48
N SER A 137 0.32 21.42 -9.59
CA SER A 137 -0.41 20.92 -8.43
C SER A 137 0.30 19.72 -7.84
N PRO A 138 0.32 19.55 -6.51
CA PRO A 138 0.93 18.39 -5.86
C PRO A 138 0.23 17.09 -6.29
N VAL A 139 1.02 16.04 -6.47
CA VAL A 139 0.56 14.72 -6.91
C VAL A 139 1.16 13.62 -6.02
N ASP A 140 0.38 12.57 -5.81
CA ASP A 140 0.86 11.35 -5.18
C ASP A 140 1.65 10.51 -6.20
N GLN A 141 2.68 9.80 -5.75
CA GLN A 141 3.54 8.98 -6.61
C GLN A 141 2.81 7.78 -7.21
N ALA A 142 1.71 7.32 -6.62
CA ALA A 142 0.91 6.20 -7.11
C ALA A 142 -0.15 6.61 -8.16
N TRP A 143 -0.32 7.90 -8.44
CA TRP A 143 -1.38 8.36 -9.34
C TRP A 143 -1.00 8.20 -10.82
N PHE A 144 -1.91 7.62 -11.62
CA PHE A 144 -1.74 7.55 -13.08
C PHE A 144 -2.01 8.88 -13.77
N ASN A 145 -2.92 9.69 -13.22
CA ASN A 145 -3.34 10.97 -13.77
C ASN A 145 -3.43 12.04 -12.68
N CYS A 146 -3.10 13.27 -13.05
CA CYS A 146 -3.22 14.42 -12.17
C CYS A 146 -4.70 14.70 -11.88
N ALA A 147 -5.10 14.66 -10.60
CA ALA A 147 -6.47 14.94 -10.18
C ALA A 147 -6.92 16.38 -10.48
N THR A 148 -5.99 17.32 -10.70
CA THR A 148 -6.30 18.73 -10.94
C THR A 148 -6.46 19.06 -12.43
N CYS A 149 -5.62 18.51 -13.32
CA CYS A 149 -5.61 18.88 -14.75
C CYS A 149 -5.71 17.69 -15.72
N GLY A 150 -5.78 16.46 -15.22
CA GLY A 150 -5.89 15.25 -16.04
C GLY A 150 -4.61 14.82 -16.74
N ASN A 151 -3.47 15.51 -16.56
CA ASN A 151 -2.20 15.11 -17.16
C ASN A 151 -1.79 13.69 -16.73
N VAL A 152 -1.33 12.86 -17.66
CA VAL A 152 -0.83 11.51 -17.36
C VAL A 152 0.51 11.64 -16.62
N LEU A 153 0.58 11.06 -15.42
CA LEU A 153 1.74 11.11 -14.52
C LEU A 153 2.61 9.86 -14.66
N ILE A 154 1.97 8.68 -14.67
CA ILE A 154 2.64 7.40 -14.89
C ILE A 154 2.24 6.93 -16.28
N LYS A 155 3.19 6.96 -17.21
CA LYS A 155 3.03 6.31 -18.51
C LYS A 155 3.01 4.81 -18.26
N LYS A 156 1.88 4.14 -18.49
CA LYS A 156 1.85 2.68 -18.56
C LYS A 156 2.86 2.30 -19.64
N VAL A 157 3.91 1.60 -19.25
CA VAL A 157 4.79 1.02 -20.24
C VAL A 157 4.00 -0.09 -20.90
N GLU A 158 3.72 0.05 -22.19
CA GLU A 158 3.09 -1.02 -22.95
C GLU A 158 4.09 -2.16 -23.06
N VAL A 159 3.92 -3.17 -22.22
CA VAL A 159 4.72 -4.39 -22.31
C VAL A 159 4.30 -5.12 -23.57
N ALA A 160 5.27 -5.33 -24.47
CA ALA A 160 5.01 -5.94 -25.76
C ALA A 160 4.41 -7.34 -25.57
N LYS A 161 3.17 -7.53 -26.05
CA LYS A 161 2.50 -8.84 -26.03
C LYS A 161 3.00 -9.78 -27.14
N THR A 162 3.82 -9.26 -28.06
CA THR A 162 4.36 -10.01 -29.19
C THR A 162 5.86 -9.88 -29.28
N CYS A 163 6.52 -10.97 -29.66
CA CYS A 163 7.95 -10.97 -29.92
C CYS A 163 8.28 -10.03 -31.09
N PRO A 164 9.23 -9.09 -30.95
CA PRO A 164 9.56 -8.16 -32.03
C PRO A 164 10.09 -8.87 -33.28
N MET A 165 10.79 -10.00 -33.09
CA MET A 165 11.40 -10.81 -34.17
C MET A 165 10.40 -11.73 -34.87
N CYS A 166 9.75 -12.65 -34.15
CA CYS A 166 8.89 -13.67 -34.78
C CYS A 166 7.39 -13.39 -34.71
N LYS A 167 6.97 -12.26 -34.11
CA LYS A 167 5.57 -11.80 -33.98
C LYS A 167 4.62 -12.73 -33.22
N LYS A 168 5.08 -13.86 -32.69
CA LYS A 168 4.28 -14.72 -31.80
C LYS A 168 4.00 -14.03 -30.48
N ASN A 169 2.87 -14.38 -29.87
CA ASN A 169 2.52 -13.91 -28.54
C ASN A 169 3.55 -14.39 -27.51
N ILE A 170 3.91 -13.49 -26.60
CA ILE A 170 4.90 -13.74 -25.54
C ILE A 170 4.33 -13.32 -24.19
N ASP A 171 4.77 -14.00 -23.13
CA ASP A 171 4.53 -13.52 -21.78
C ASP A 171 5.47 -12.33 -21.48
N PRO A 172 4.95 -11.20 -20.95
CA PRO A 172 5.76 -10.05 -20.57
C PRO A 172 6.89 -10.36 -19.58
N ASN A 173 6.78 -11.44 -18.80
CA ASN A 173 7.78 -11.85 -17.81
C ASN A 173 8.93 -12.69 -18.41
N TRP A 174 8.86 -13.06 -19.70
CA TRP A 174 9.91 -13.83 -20.35
C TRP A 174 11.09 -12.95 -20.74
N VAL A 175 12.31 -13.39 -20.42
CA VAL A 175 13.56 -12.72 -20.80
C VAL A 175 14.00 -13.11 -22.23
N MET A 176 13.48 -14.23 -22.74
CA MET A 176 13.81 -14.79 -24.04
C MET A 176 12.55 -15.39 -24.70
N CYS A 177 12.42 -15.20 -26.01
CA CYS A 177 11.31 -15.78 -26.76
C CYS A 177 11.52 -17.29 -26.96
N PRO A 178 10.62 -18.17 -26.48
CA PRO A 178 10.78 -19.62 -26.62
C PRO A 178 10.63 -20.11 -28.07
N PHE A 179 10.09 -19.27 -28.96
CA PHE A 179 9.85 -19.65 -30.35
C PHE A 179 10.98 -19.32 -31.31
N CYS A 180 11.83 -18.34 -30.97
CA CYS A 180 12.89 -17.89 -31.88
C CYS A 180 14.21 -17.53 -31.18
N GLY A 181 14.31 -17.66 -29.86
CA GLY A 181 15.52 -17.39 -29.09
C GLY A 181 15.88 -15.91 -28.96
N SER A 182 15.11 -14.98 -29.52
CA SER A 182 15.41 -13.56 -29.40
C SER A 182 15.26 -13.08 -27.95
N LYS A 183 16.22 -12.28 -27.48
CA LYS A 183 16.14 -11.61 -26.18
C LYS A 183 14.97 -10.62 -26.17
N LEU A 184 14.11 -10.73 -25.16
CA LEU A 184 12.98 -9.82 -24.97
C LEU A 184 13.44 -8.68 -24.06
N LYS A 185 13.14 -7.43 -24.45
CA LYS A 185 13.38 -6.28 -23.59
C LYS A 185 12.15 -6.12 -22.69
N LEU A 186 12.35 -6.22 -21.38
CA LEU A 186 11.43 -5.64 -20.41
C LEU A 186 11.48 -4.13 -20.65
N VAL A 187 10.36 -3.54 -21.08
CA VAL A 187 10.19 -2.09 -21.12
C VAL A 187 9.42 -1.71 -19.86
#